data_AF-A0A920T783-F1
#
_entry.id   AF-A0A920T783-F1
#
_cell.length_a   1.000
_cell.length_b   1.000
_cell.length_c   1.000
_cell.angle_alpha   90.00
_cell.angle_beta   90.00
_cell.angle_gamma   90.00
#
_symmetry.space_group_name_H-M   'P 1'
#
loop_
_entity.id
_entity.type
_entity.pdbx_description
1 polymer ?
#
loop_
_entity_poly.entity_id
_entity_poly.type
_entity_poly.pdbx_seq_one_letter_code
_entity_poly.pdbx_strand_id
1 'polypeptide(L)' 'MPFDKPRVQFADTGKLLGSPWTFSRHGECGLPVSELFPHTARHPDDLCVINSVHGTNAAHGGAL' A
#
# COMPACT_ATOMS: atom_id res chain seq x y z
N MET A 1 -5.46 -6.08 13.48
CA MET A 1 -5.07 -5.19 12.36
C MET A 1 -6.09 -4.06 12.31
N PRO A 2 -5.80 -2.91 11.68
CA PRO A 2 -6.80 -1.85 11.49
C PRO A 2 -7.88 -2.19 10.44
N PHE A 3 -7.93 -3.44 9.96
CA PHE A 3 -8.83 -3.97 8.94
C PHE A 3 -9.10 -5.48 9.16
N ASP A 4 -10.07 -6.03 8.45
CA ASP A 4 -10.47 -7.43 8.52
C ASP A 4 -9.36 -8.40 8.08
N LYS A 5 -9.35 -9.60 8.66
CA LYS A 5 -8.38 -10.63 8.27
C LYS A 5 -8.66 -11.13 6.85
N PRO A 6 -7.62 -11.53 6.09
CA PRO A 6 -7.81 -12.13 4.78
C PRO A 6 -8.63 -13.42 4.89
N ARG A 7 -9.41 -13.69 3.84
CA ARG A 7 -10.25 -14.89 3.73
C ARG A 7 -9.44 -16.19 3.84
N VAL A 8 -8.24 -16.20 3.25
CA VAL A 8 -7.35 -17.35 3.28
C VAL A 8 -6.27 -17.14 4.35
N GLN A 9 -6.19 -18.06 5.32
CA GLN A 9 -5.22 -18.03 6.43
C GLN A 9 -4.51 -19.39 6.51
N PHE A 10 -3.18 -19.38 6.69
CA PHE A 10 -2.35 -20.59 6.75
C PHE A 10 -1.57 -20.74 8.06
N ALA A 11 -1.47 -19.66 8.84
CA ALA A 11 -0.77 -19.61 10.13
C ALA A 11 -1.37 -18.50 11.00
N ASP A 12 -1.00 -18.49 12.28
CA ASP A 12 -1.41 -17.45 13.21
C ASP A 12 -0.94 -16.07 12.76
N THR A 13 -1.84 -15.10 12.90
CA THR A 13 -1.62 -13.73 12.46
C THR A 13 -0.70 -12.99 13.44
N GLY A 14 0.52 -12.66 13.02
CA GLY A 14 1.45 -11.83 13.79
C GLY A 14 1.13 -10.33 13.81
N LYS A 15 2.00 -9.54 14.46
CA LYS A 15 1.93 -8.07 14.41
C LYS A 15 2.48 -7.56 13.09
N LEU A 16 1.77 -6.60 12.48
CA LEU A 16 2.26 -5.89 11.29
C LEU A 16 3.31 -4.86 11.71
N LEU A 17 4.39 -4.75 10.93
CA LEU A 17 5.32 -3.63 11.04
C LEU A 17 4.68 -2.41 10.38
N GLY A 18 4.63 -1.29 11.11
CA GLY A 18 4.21 -0.01 10.54
C GLY A 18 5.22 0.48 9.50
N SER A 19 4.77 1.35 8.59
CA SER A 19 5.70 2.03 7.68
C SER A 19 6.75 2.80 8.50
N PRO A 20 8.06 2.63 8.23
CA PRO A 20 9.10 3.45 8.83
C PRO A 20 9.20 4.84 8.17
N TRP A 21 8.57 5.04 7.02
CA TRP A 21 8.62 6.29 6.26
C TRP A 21 7.41 7.17 6.51
N THR A 22 7.66 8.47 6.44
CA THR A 22 6.60 9.48 6.45
C THR A 22 5.95 9.64 5.07
N PHE A 23 4.70 10.11 5.07
CA PHE A 23 3.93 10.40 3.85
C PHE A 23 3.43 11.84 3.92
N SER A 24 3.58 12.57 2.83
CA SER A 24 3.08 13.94 2.66
C SER A 24 2.15 14.02 1.46
N ARG A 25 1.22 14.99 1.45
CA ARG A 25 0.32 15.21 0.31
C ARG A 25 1.02 16.09 -0.73
N HIS A 26 0.92 15.69 -1.99
CA HIS A 26 1.52 16.41 -3.12
C HIS A 26 0.48 16.64 -4.23
N GLY A 27 0.72 17.67 -5.04
CA GLY A 27 -0.13 18.02 -6.18
C GLY A 27 -1.48 18.60 -5.79
N GLU A 28 -2.28 18.91 -6.79
CA GLU A 28 -3.67 19.37 -6.61
C GLU A 28 -4.59 18.21 -6.20
N CYS A 29 -4.32 16.99 -6.68
CA CYS A 29 -5.04 15.79 -6.28
C CYS A 29 -4.78 15.38 -4.82
N GLY A 30 -3.76 15.96 -4.17
CA GLY A 30 -3.42 15.71 -2.78
C GLY A 30 -2.98 14.28 -2.50
N LEU A 31 -2.37 13.60 -3.48
CA LEU A 31 -1.91 12.23 -3.38
C LEU A 31 -0.86 12.09 -2.25
N PRO A 32 -1.05 11.18 -1.28
CA PRO A 32 -0.03 10.88 -0.29
C PRO A 32 1.13 10.12 -0.94
N VAL A 33 2.34 10.69 -0.89
CA VAL A 33 3.56 10.07 -1.41
C VAL A 33 4.57 9.91 -0.28
N SER A 34 5.24 8.76 -0.24
CA SER A 34 6.30 8.49 0.74
C SER A 34 7.53 9.34 0.46
N GLU A 35 8.23 9.75 1.53
CA GLU A 35 9.54 10.41 1.43
C GLU A 35 10.59 9.60 0.66
N LEU A 36 10.38 8.29 0.48
CA LEU A 36 11.23 7.41 -0.31
C LEU A 36 11.20 7.72 -1.82
N PHE A 37 10.15 8.37 -2.33
CA PHE A 37 9.95 8.63 -3.76
C PHE A 37 9.91 10.12 -4.11
N PRO A 38 11.00 10.88 -3.85
CA PRO A 38 11.00 12.34 -3.99
C PRO A 38 10.84 12.82 -5.44
N HIS A 39 11.21 11.99 -6.42
CA HIS A 39 11.04 12.33 -7.84
C HIS A 39 9.62 12.04 -8.32
N THR A 40 9.00 10.94 -7.86
CA THR A 40 7.60 10.63 -8.13
C THR A 40 6.66 11.68 -7.53
N ALA A 41 6.99 12.18 -6.33
CA ALA A 41 6.24 13.23 -5.64
C ALA A 41 6.15 14.57 -6.40
N ARG A 42 6.95 14.76 -7.48
CA ARG A 42 6.90 15.95 -8.35
C ARG A 42 5.83 15.87 -9.43
N HIS A 43 5.30 14.68 -9.70
CA HIS A 43 4.36 14.42 -10.80
C HIS A 43 3.07 13.71 -10.34
N PRO A 44 2.50 13.98 -9.15
CA PRO A 44 1.35 13.20 -8.65
C PRO A 44 0.10 13.35 -9.51
N ASP A 45 -0.13 14.53 -10.09
CA ASP A 45 -1.31 14.84 -10.91
C ASP A 45 -1.22 14.22 -12.33
N ASP A 46 -0.02 13.82 -12.75
CA ASP A 46 0.22 13.14 -14.03
C ASP A 46 0.08 11.61 -13.92
N LEU A 47 -0.10 11.08 -12.70
CA LEU A 47 -0.15 9.64 -12.43
C LEU A 47 -1.59 9.14 -12.32
N CYS A 48 -1.88 8.03 -13.01
CA CYS A 48 -3.06 7.24 -12.73
C CYS A 48 -2.76 6.25 -11.59
N VAL A 49 -3.38 6.45 -10.42
CA VAL A 49 -3.19 5.60 -9.24
C VAL A 49 -4.42 4.75 -9.00
N ILE A 50 -4.24 3.43 -8.88
CA ILE A 50 -5.30 2.48 -8.51
C ILE A 50 -5.18 2.15 -7.02
N ASN A 51 -6.02 2.79 -6.19
CA ASN A 51 -6.05 2.57 -4.73
C ASN A 51 -7.04 1.48 -4.29
N SER A 52 -7.70 0.81 -5.23
CA SER A 52 -8.75 -0.20 -4.97
C SER A 52 -8.25 -1.65 -4.96
N VAL A 53 -6.95 -1.87 -5.20
CA VAL A 53 -6.39 -3.23 -5.26
C VAL A 53 -6.43 -3.86 -3.87
N HIS A 54 -7.09 -5.01 -3.75
CA HIS A 54 -7.13 -5.81 -2.53
C HIS A 54 -6.88 -7.29 -2.86
N GLY A 55 -6.21 -8.00 -1.94
CA GLY A 55 -5.97 -9.44 -2.04
C GLY A 55 -6.75 -10.22 -0.97
N THR A 56 -7.15 -11.45 -1.27
CA THR A 56 -7.81 -12.34 -0.29
C THR A 56 -6.83 -13.31 0.39
N ASN A 57 -5.56 -13.26 0.02
CA ASN A 57 -4.49 -14.14 0.47
C ASN A 57 -3.25 -13.29 0.82
N ALA A 58 -2.62 -13.57 1.96
CA ALA A 58 -1.41 -12.89 2.40
C ALA A 58 -0.13 -13.43 1.73
N ALA A 59 -0.18 -14.61 1.13
CA ALA A 59 0.94 -15.22 0.41
C ALA A 59 0.78 -15.08 -1.11
N HIS A 60 1.89 -14.83 -1.81
CA HIS A 60 1.96 -15.03 -3.25
C HIS A 60 1.84 -16.53 -3.52
N GLY A 61 0.69 -16.97 -4.06
CA GLY A 61 0.51 -18.36 -4.48
C GLY A 61 1.44 -18.71 -5.65
N GLY A 62 1.84 -19.97 -5.78
CA GLY A 62 2.58 -20.42 -6.96
C GLY A 62 1.78 -20.17 -8.24
N ALA A 63 2.43 -19.69 -9.29
CA ALA A 63 1.85 -19.69 -10.62
C ALA A 63 1.73 -21.14 -11.11
N LEU A 64 0.57 -21.50 -11.68
CA LEU A 64 0.35 -22.76 -12.40
C LEU A 64 0.62 -22.56 -13.90
#